data_AF-A0A0J8FBW1-F1
#
_entry.id   AF-A0A0J8FBW1-F1
#
_cell.length_a   1.000
_cell.length_b   1.000
_cell.length_c   1.000
_cell.angle_alpha   90.00
_cell.angle_beta   90.00
_cell.angle_gamma   90.00
#
_symmetry.space_group_name_H-M   'P 1'
#
loop_
_entity.id
_entity.type
_entity.pdbx_description
1 polymer ?
#
loop_
_entity_poly.entity_id
_entity_poly.type
_entity_poly.pdbx_seq_one_letter_code
_entity_poly.pdbx_strand_id
1 'polypeptide(L)'
;MSMEHTKHMEITKDEYDPDAAEQLWELEPKDSDEHIEQLPVWWSEAIEEFQEHDLPAYQPPRFADDVITPPVVDQLQSEYDAEIRFMGVGVEYRDSWGVYIDDEQIFTVDREREPAGYTRYQVTSDAFEQNVRNHFADTGDETT
;
A
#
# COMPACT_ATOMS: atom_id res chain seq x y z
N MET A 1 31.96 -24.70 -11.90
CA MET A 1 30.94 -24.24 -10.94
C MET A 1 31.35 -22.81 -10.60
N SER A 2 30.92 -21.81 -11.39
CA SER A 2 29.62 -21.09 -11.27
C SER A 2 29.52 -20.41 -9.89
N MET A 3 29.34 -19.11 -9.73
CA MET A 3 28.68 -18.10 -10.58
C MET A 3 29.37 -16.74 -10.51
N GLU A 4 29.31 -16.03 -11.63
CA GLU A 4 29.47 -14.59 -11.77
C GLU A 4 28.17 -13.87 -11.38
N HIS A 5 28.32 -12.66 -10.86
CA HIS A 5 27.53 -11.43 -11.09
C HIS A 5 27.29 -10.65 -9.80
N THR A 6 28.28 -9.84 -9.43
CA THR A 6 28.01 -8.61 -8.68
C THR A 6 27.52 -7.58 -9.70
N LYS A 7 26.20 -7.38 -9.81
CA LYS A 7 25.64 -6.21 -10.48
C LYS A 7 25.27 -5.21 -9.38
N HIS A 8 26.07 -4.15 -9.26
CA HIS A 8 25.66 -2.94 -8.56
C HIS A 8 24.37 -2.43 -9.20
N MET A 9 23.31 -2.32 -8.42
CA MET A 9 22.09 -1.62 -8.81
C MET A 9 22.16 -0.24 -8.17
N GLU A 10 22.76 0.71 -8.90
CA GLU A 10 22.51 2.12 -8.65
C GLU A 10 21.06 2.38 -9.03
N ILE A 11 20.17 2.46 -8.04
CA ILE A 11 18.76 2.79 -8.27
C ILE A 11 18.69 4.31 -8.47
N THR A 12 18.77 4.73 -9.72
CA THR A 12 18.39 6.08 -10.15
C THR A 12 16.87 6.20 -10.14
N LYS A 13 16.37 7.32 -9.61
CA LYS A 13 14.99 7.66 -9.22
C LYS A 13 13.91 7.61 -10.33
N ASP A 14 14.17 7.10 -11.52
CA ASP A 14 13.29 7.32 -12.70
C ASP A 14 12.92 6.07 -13.52
N GLU A 15 13.11 4.85 -13.03
CA GLU A 15 12.62 3.65 -13.72
C GLU A 15 11.72 2.81 -12.80
N TYR A 16 10.41 2.94 -12.98
CA TYR A 16 9.43 2.00 -12.47
C TYR A 16 9.57 0.68 -13.23
N ASP A 17 9.98 -0.36 -12.51
CA ASP A 17 9.99 -1.74 -13.00
C ASP A 17 8.71 -2.44 -12.53
N PRO A 18 7.75 -2.76 -13.43
CA PRO A 18 6.51 -3.45 -13.06
C PRO A 18 6.74 -4.85 -12.49
N ASP A 19 7.91 -5.45 -12.74
CA ASP A 19 8.32 -6.74 -12.18
C ASP A 19 8.70 -6.63 -10.69
N ALA A 20 9.08 -5.43 -10.21
CA ALA A 20 9.38 -5.19 -8.79
C ALA A 20 8.13 -5.29 -7.90
N ALA A 21 6.95 -4.97 -8.44
CA ALA A 21 5.68 -5.14 -7.73
C ALA A 21 5.31 -6.62 -7.55
N GLU A 22 5.62 -7.48 -8.53
CA GLU A 22 5.43 -8.93 -8.41
C GLU A 22 6.50 -9.57 -7.50
N GLN A 23 7.74 -9.07 -7.51
CA GLN A 23 8.83 -9.53 -6.61
C GLN A 23 8.56 -9.22 -5.12
N LEU A 24 7.77 -8.18 -4.83
CA LEU A 24 7.36 -7.86 -3.45
C LEU A 24 6.51 -8.96 -2.80
N TRP A 25 5.84 -9.83 -3.58
CA TRP A 25 5.04 -10.95 -3.04
C TRP A 25 5.88 -12.17 -2.65
N GLU A 26 7.07 -12.34 -3.23
CA GLU A 26 8.00 -13.42 -2.86
C GLU A 26 8.84 -13.09 -1.62
N LEU A 27 8.74 -11.85 -1.12
CA LEU A 27 9.46 -11.35 0.04
C LEU A 27 8.59 -11.29 1.31
N GLU A 28 7.54 -12.11 1.43
CA GLU A 28 6.88 -12.26 2.74
C GLU A 28 7.91 -12.77 3.75
N PRO A 29 8.30 -11.96 4.77
CA PRO A 29 9.24 -12.43 5.76
C PRO A 29 8.51 -13.45 6.64
N LYS A 30 8.74 -14.74 6.40
CA LYS A 30 8.50 -15.78 7.39
C LYS A 30 9.50 -15.59 8.53
N ASP A 31 9.09 -14.81 9.52
CA ASP A 31 9.74 -14.72 10.85
C ASP A 31 11.28 -14.55 10.82
N SER A 32 11.82 -13.80 9.85
CA SER A 32 13.27 -13.61 9.71
C SER A 32 13.57 -12.14 9.50
N ASP A 33 14.19 -11.51 10.50
CA ASP A 33 14.73 -10.14 10.49
C ASP A 33 15.73 -9.84 9.35
N GLU A 34 16.04 -10.82 8.50
CA GLU A 34 17.19 -10.80 7.58
C GLU A 34 16.99 -9.97 6.31
N HIS A 35 15.82 -9.36 6.09
CA HIS A 35 15.55 -8.57 4.86
C HIS A 35 14.87 -7.21 5.09
N ILE A 36 14.78 -6.72 6.34
CA ILE A 36 14.09 -5.45 6.67
C ILE A 36 14.72 -4.26 5.92
N GLU A 37 16.05 -4.25 5.74
CA GLU A 37 16.78 -3.15 5.08
C GLU A 37 16.50 -3.02 3.58
N GLN A 38 15.82 -3.98 2.96
CA GLN A 38 15.43 -3.96 1.54
C GLN A 38 13.96 -3.57 1.34
N LEU A 39 13.22 -3.38 2.44
CA LEU A 39 11.83 -2.96 2.39
C LEU A 39 11.72 -1.45 2.14
N PRO A 40 10.59 -0.99 1.57
CA PRO A 40 10.27 0.43 1.57
C PRO A 40 10.31 1.01 2.99
N VAL A 41 10.75 2.26 3.13
CA VAL A 41 10.95 2.93 4.44
C VAL A 41 9.71 2.84 5.33
N TRP A 42 8.51 3.06 4.78
CA TRP A 42 7.26 2.97 5.53
C TRP A 42 7.03 1.59 6.16
N TRP A 43 7.51 0.53 5.51
CA TRP A 43 7.32 -0.84 5.97
C TRP A 43 8.35 -1.17 7.05
N SER A 44 9.61 -0.79 6.86
CA SER A 44 10.62 -0.95 7.91
C SER A 44 10.23 -0.18 9.18
N GLU A 45 9.75 1.07 9.04
CA GLU A 45 9.26 1.87 10.18
C GLU A 45 8.07 1.20 10.88
N ALA A 46 7.12 0.63 10.12
CA ALA A 46 5.99 -0.11 10.71
C ALA A 46 6.42 -1.41 11.42
N ILE A 47 7.45 -2.09 10.93
CA ILE A 47 8.02 -3.28 11.60
C ILE A 47 8.69 -2.86 12.90
N GLU A 48 9.53 -1.82 12.88
CA GLU A 48 10.22 -1.30 14.06
C GLU A 48 9.22 -0.90 15.15
N GLU A 49 8.18 -0.13 14.81
CA GLU A 49 7.10 0.26 15.73
C GLU A 49 6.42 -0.96 16.38
N PHE A 50 6.13 -2.00 15.58
CA PHE A 50 5.51 -3.22 16.10
C PHE A 50 6.43 -3.99 17.06
N GLN A 51 7.73 -4.03 16.74
CA GLN A 51 8.75 -4.66 17.59
C GLN A 51 8.95 -3.90 18.90
N GLU A 52 9.00 -2.56 18.86
CA GLU A 52 9.13 -1.70 20.05
C GLU A 52 7.95 -1.85 21.03
N HIS A 53 6.81 -2.30 20.53
CA HIS A 53 5.59 -2.50 21.32
C HIS A 53 5.26 -3.96 21.67
N ASP A 54 6.19 -4.90 21.45
CA ASP A 54 5.99 -6.34 21.67
C ASP A 54 4.71 -6.88 20.96
N LEU A 55 4.37 -6.30 19.79
CA LEU A 55 3.23 -6.71 18.98
C LEU A 55 3.57 -7.91 18.10
N PRO A 56 2.57 -8.70 17.65
CA PRO A 56 2.79 -9.74 16.62
C PRO A 56 3.44 -9.14 15.37
N ALA A 57 4.22 -9.90 14.61
CA ALA A 57 4.89 -9.40 13.41
C ALA A 57 3.96 -8.56 12.52
N TYR A 58 4.41 -7.35 12.15
CA TYR A 58 3.63 -6.47 11.28
C TYR A 58 3.33 -7.16 9.96
N GLN A 59 2.07 -7.05 9.53
CA GLN A 59 1.60 -7.52 8.23
C GLN A 59 0.90 -6.35 7.54
N PRO A 60 1.34 -5.93 6.35
CA PRO A 60 0.77 -4.76 5.69
C PRO A 60 -0.67 -5.00 5.25
N PRO A 61 -1.49 -3.94 5.17
CA PRO A 61 -2.86 -4.06 4.68
C PRO A 61 -2.89 -4.46 3.21
N ARG A 62 -3.98 -5.12 2.83
CA ARG A 62 -4.20 -5.65 1.48
C ARG A 62 -5.56 -5.26 0.93
N PHE A 63 -5.63 -5.22 -0.39
CA PHE A 63 -6.89 -5.22 -1.13
C PHE A 63 -7.51 -6.62 -1.18
N ALA A 64 -8.72 -6.72 -1.72
CA ALA A 64 -9.47 -7.97 -1.83
C ALA A 64 -8.82 -9.00 -2.76
N ASP A 65 -7.95 -8.55 -3.65
CA ASP A 65 -7.12 -9.32 -4.59
C ASP A 65 -5.71 -9.59 -4.04
N ASP A 66 -5.52 -9.46 -2.72
CA ASP A 66 -4.29 -9.73 -1.97
C ASP A 66 -3.08 -8.82 -2.29
N VAL A 67 -3.28 -7.82 -3.17
CA VAL A 67 -2.32 -6.76 -3.47
C VAL A 67 -2.07 -5.91 -2.22
N ILE A 68 -0.80 -5.62 -1.94
CA ILE A 68 -0.38 -4.81 -0.80
C ILE A 68 -0.82 -3.36 -1.05
N THR A 69 -1.55 -2.77 -0.10
CA THR A 69 -2.21 -1.48 -0.27
C THR A 69 -1.25 -0.30 -0.38
N PRO A 70 -0.23 -0.13 0.50
CA PRO A 70 0.57 1.10 0.51
C PRO A 70 1.31 1.44 -0.79
N PRO A 71 1.93 0.48 -1.54
CA PRO A 71 2.56 0.79 -2.82
C PRO A 71 1.61 1.36 -3.87
N VAL A 72 0.38 0.82 -3.97
CA VAL A 72 -0.64 1.32 -4.91
C VAL A 72 -1.07 2.74 -4.52
N VAL A 73 -1.25 2.97 -3.21
CA VAL A 73 -1.62 4.29 -2.69
C VAL A 73 -0.50 5.30 -2.96
N ASP A 74 0.75 4.95 -2.64
CA ASP A 74 1.91 5.83 -2.84
C ASP A 74 2.10 6.21 -4.30
N GLN A 75 1.91 5.24 -5.21
CA GLN A 75 1.92 5.48 -6.66
C GLN A 75 0.87 6.53 -7.06
N LEU A 76 -0.39 6.37 -6.63
CA LEU A 76 -1.47 7.28 -6.98
C LEU A 76 -1.27 8.68 -6.36
N GLN A 77 -0.80 8.74 -5.12
CA GLN A 77 -0.46 10.01 -4.46
C GLN A 77 0.63 10.75 -5.23
N SER A 78 1.68 10.04 -5.68
CA SER A 78 2.74 10.63 -6.49
C SER A 78 2.27 11.02 -7.90
N GLU A 79 1.36 10.25 -8.51
CA GLU A 79 0.82 10.52 -9.85
C GLU A 79 0.00 11.82 -9.87
N TYR A 80 -0.79 12.05 -8.81
CA TYR A 80 -1.73 13.16 -8.75
C TYR A 80 -1.32 14.31 -7.82
N ASP A 81 -0.16 14.21 -7.14
CA ASP A 81 0.29 15.16 -6.11
C ASP A 81 -0.78 15.41 -5.04
N ALA A 82 -1.36 14.33 -4.53
CA ALA A 82 -2.52 14.34 -3.62
C ALA A 82 -2.30 13.45 -2.39
N GLU A 83 -3.02 13.73 -1.30
CA GLU A 83 -3.01 12.89 -0.10
C GLU A 83 -4.20 11.92 -0.09
N ILE A 84 -3.93 10.62 -0.07
CA ILE A 84 -4.95 9.57 -0.01
C ILE A 84 -4.99 8.95 1.39
N ARG A 85 -6.14 9.01 2.05
CA ARG A 85 -6.33 8.47 3.40
C ARG A 85 -7.51 7.51 3.51
N PHE A 86 -7.30 6.42 4.23
CA PHE A 86 -8.37 5.54 4.69
C PHE A 86 -8.75 5.93 6.11
N MET A 87 -9.96 6.43 6.33
CA MET A 87 -10.38 6.94 7.64
C MET A 87 -11.75 6.40 8.05
N GLY A 88 -11.83 5.96 9.30
CA GLY A 88 -13.09 5.70 9.98
C GLY A 88 -13.54 6.92 10.76
N VAL A 89 -14.52 7.67 10.26
CA VAL A 89 -15.08 8.82 10.97
C VAL A 89 -16.38 8.39 11.67
N GLY A 90 -16.37 8.34 13.01
CA GLY A 90 -17.56 8.00 13.81
C GLY A 90 -18.01 6.54 13.71
N VAL A 91 -17.09 5.64 13.41
CA VAL A 91 -17.36 4.24 13.05
C VAL A 91 -17.34 3.28 14.24
N GLU A 92 -18.24 2.31 14.26
CA GLU A 92 -18.22 1.13 15.13
C GLU A 92 -17.27 0.04 14.61
N TYR A 93 -17.10 -1.03 15.38
CA TYR A 93 -16.27 -2.16 14.98
C TYR A 93 -16.85 -2.85 13.72
N ARG A 94 -16.04 -2.91 12.64
CA ARG A 94 -16.34 -3.44 11.28
C ARG A 94 -17.09 -2.52 10.31
N ASP A 95 -17.41 -1.31 10.72
CA ASP A 95 -18.00 -0.32 9.82
C ASP A 95 -17.06 -0.01 8.65
N SER A 96 -17.61 0.39 7.50
CA SER A 96 -16.83 0.83 6.36
C SER A 96 -15.96 2.04 6.71
N TRP A 97 -14.81 2.18 6.04
CA TRP A 97 -13.98 3.39 6.09
C TRP A 97 -14.24 4.25 4.86
N GLY A 98 -14.16 5.57 5.02
CA GLY A 98 -14.08 6.49 3.89
C GLY A 98 -12.67 6.47 3.31
N VAL A 99 -12.59 6.55 1.99
CA VAL A 99 -11.37 6.88 1.26
C VAL A 99 -11.44 8.35 0.90
N TYR A 100 -10.44 9.10 1.30
CA TYR A 100 -10.35 10.54 1.16
C TYR A 100 -9.19 10.92 0.24
N ILE A 101 -9.39 11.95 -0.58
CA ILE A 101 -8.36 12.64 -1.36
C ILE A 101 -8.39 14.11 -0.95
N ASP A 102 -7.29 14.66 -0.44
CA ASP A 102 -7.18 16.09 -0.04
C ASP A 102 -8.37 16.58 0.81
N ASP A 103 -8.78 15.76 1.79
CA ASP A 103 -9.94 15.97 2.69
C ASP A 103 -11.34 15.74 2.09
N GLU A 104 -11.47 15.46 0.80
CA GLU A 104 -12.74 15.06 0.18
C GLU A 104 -12.93 13.54 0.24
N GLN A 105 -14.05 13.10 0.82
CA GLN A 105 -14.41 11.68 0.78
C GLN A 105 -14.93 11.30 -0.61
N ILE A 106 -14.21 10.44 -1.31
CA ILE A 106 -14.56 10.03 -2.68
C ILE A 106 -15.41 8.75 -2.72
N PHE A 107 -15.16 7.78 -1.84
CA PHE A 107 -15.98 6.57 -1.70
C PHE A 107 -15.76 5.92 -0.33
N THR A 108 -16.49 4.85 -0.04
CA THR A 108 -16.33 4.04 1.18
C THR A 108 -15.91 2.62 0.83
N VAL A 109 -15.15 1.99 1.72
CA VAL A 109 -14.64 0.63 1.57
C VAL A 109 -14.90 -0.17 2.86
N ASP A 110 -15.49 -1.35 2.72
CA ASP A 110 -15.60 -2.29 3.85
C ASP A 110 -14.22 -2.84 4.20
N ARG A 111 -14.04 -3.27 5.44
CA ARG A 111 -12.77 -3.88 5.88
C ARG A 111 -12.99 -5.07 6.80
N GLU A 112 -12.08 -6.02 6.71
CA GLU A 112 -11.96 -7.12 7.65
C GLU A 112 -10.56 -7.13 8.27
N ARG A 113 -10.47 -7.46 9.55
CA ARG A 113 -9.18 -7.77 10.18
C ARG A 113 -8.96 -9.26 10.09
N GLU A 114 -7.94 -9.66 9.35
CA GLU A 114 -7.62 -11.06 9.13
C GLU A 114 -6.97 -11.68 10.39
N PRO A 115 -7.17 -12.99 10.63
CA PRO A 115 -6.51 -13.69 11.73
C PRO A 115 -4.97 -13.57 11.69
N ALA A 116 -4.39 -13.38 10.50
CA ALA A 116 -2.97 -13.17 10.29
C ALA A 116 -2.47 -11.77 10.70
N GLY A 117 -3.34 -10.86 11.16
CA GLY A 117 -2.93 -9.59 11.75
C GLY A 117 -2.93 -8.37 10.81
N TYR A 118 -3.26 -8.54 9.54
CA TYR A 118 -3.44 -7.43 8.59
C TYR A 118 -4.92 -7.05 8.40
N THR A 119 -5.13 -5.87 7.82
CA THR A 119 -6.45 -5.41 7.39
C THR A 119 -6.63 -5.72 5.92
N ARG A 120 -7.74 -6.35 5.55
CA ARG A 120 -8.17 -6.53 4.16
C ARG A 120 -9.29 -5.55 3.83
N TYR A 121 -9.04 -4.66 2.89
CA TYR A 121 -10.04 -3.78 2.29
C TYR A 121 -10.84 -4.55 1.25
N GLN A 122 -12.17 -4.47 1.31
CA GLN A 122 -13.08 -5.18 0.42
C GLN A 122 -13.29 -4.44 -0.90
N VAL A 123 -12.17 -4.06 -1.53
CA VAL A 123 -12.07 -3.48 -2.87
C VAL A 123 -10.82 -4.07 -3.50
N THR A 124 -10.85 -4.36 -4.80
CA THR A 124 -9.64 -4.79 -5.52
C THR A 124 -8.75 -3.60 -5.81
N SER A 125 -7.46 -3.85 -6.05
CA SER A 125 -6.50 -2.81 -6.46
C SER A 125 -6.97 -2.06 -7.72
N ASP A 126 -7.37 -2.78 -8.77
CA ASP A 126 -7.89 -2.19 -10.02
C ASP A 126 -9.09 -1.28 -9.79
N ALA A 127 -10.06 -1.72 -8.97
CA ALA A 127 -11.26 -0.94 -8.70
C ALA A 127 -10.95 0.30 -7.86
N PHE A 128 -10.01 0.18 -6.92
CA PHE A 128 -9.50 1.30 -6.14
C PHE A 128 -8.84 2.35 -7.05
N GLU A 129 -7.90 1.94 -7.89
CA GLU A 129 -7.24 2.82 -8.86
C GLU A 129 -8.26 3.49 -9.78
N GLN A 130 -9.20 2.73 -10.34
CA GLN A 130 -10.24 3.26 -11.22
C GLN A 130 -11.05 4.36 -10.52
N ASN A 131 -11.45 4.17 -9.26
CA ASN A 131 -12.19 5.17 -8.49
C ASN A 131 -11.39 6.45 -8.29
N VAL A 132 -10.09 6.34 -7.96
CA VAL A 132 -9.20 7.49 -7.80
C VAL A 132 -9.00 8.22 -9.13
N ARG A 133 -8.71 7.50 -10.22
CA ARG A 133 -8.54 8.09 -11.56
C ARG A 133 -9.82 8.79 -12.04
N ASN A 134 -10.99 8.22 -11.76
CA ASN A 134 -12.27 8.82 -12.12
C ASN A 134 -12.49 10.15 -11.38
N HIS A 135 -12.14 10.24 -10.09
CA HIS A 135 -12.25 11.49 -9.33
C HIS A 135 -11.46 12.63 -9.98
N PHE A 136 -10.22 12.36 -10.43
CA PHE A 136 -9.40 13.36 -11.13
C PHE A 136 -9.85 13.63 -12.57
N ALA A 137 -10.48 12.66 -13.23
CA ALA A 137 -11.09 12.88 -14.54
C ALA A 137 -12.33 13.79 -14.45
N ASP A 138 -13.18 13.59 -13.44
CA ASP A 138 -14.41 14.36 -13.23
C ASP A 138 -14.12 15.81 -12.80
N THR A 139 -13.08 16.03 -11.99
CA THR A 139 -12.64 17.38 -11.58
C THR A 139 -11.87 18.13 -12.68
N GLY A 140 -11.36 17.42 -13.69
CA GLY A 140 -10.68 18.00 -14.85
C GLY A 140 -11.61 18.75 -15.83
N ASP A 141 -12.92 18.56 -15.75
CA ASP A 141 -13.91 19.18 -16.66
C ASP A 141 -14.36 20.59 -16.21
N GLU A 142 -14.05 21.02 -14.97
CA GLU A 142 -14.45 22.34 -14.43
C GLU A 142 -13.48 23.50 -14.77
N THR A 143 -12.49 23.28 -15.65
CA THR A 143 -11.63 24.36 -16.17
C THR A 143 -11.82 24.59 -17.67
N THR A 144 -12.88 25.31 -18.04
CA THR A 144 -12.98 26.02 -19.33
C THR A 144 -13.68 27.37 -19.18
#